data_AF-A0A0F9EW83-F1
#
_entry.id   AF-A0A0F9EW83-F1
#
_cell.length_a   1.000
_cell.length_b   1.000
_cell.length_c   1.000
_cell.angle_alpha   90.00
_cell.angle_beta   90.00
_cell.angle_gamma   90.00
#
_symmetry.space_group_name_H-M   'P 1'
#
loop_
_entity.id
_entity.type
_entity.pdbx_description
1 polymer ?
#
loop_
_entity_poly.entity_id
_entity_poly.type
_entity_poly.pdbx_seq_one_letter_code
_entity_poly.pdbx_strand_id
1 'polypeptide(L)'
;SKAVELLEMAELDEIDDGQITIHGQDIDAAEVGGAMDLGIHIRVAGRKMKSDFEGIFERQLHRYCNEAMGFMHTGQRNQVWCRISKDTYKAGFRLEHIGTILHAKIHDEYGGLADKVSVTVTNDGAEVTKLLEHSEPVYQARDDRVADMTDESVDTFYSCTLCQSFAPNHVCMITPERLGLCGAYNWLDGQASYEINPTGCNQPVPKGECLDEKLGEWVNVNKFVHEHSNRSIERFSAYSLMENPMTSCGCFECILAIVPEANGVMIVNREYGGDTPIGMPFSTAVP
;
A
#
# COMPACT_ATOMS: atom_id res chain seq x y z
N SER A 1 20.47 -0.59 -3.27
CA SER A 1 19.85 -1.57 -4.17
C SER A 1 18.60 -0.96 -4.76
N LYS A 2 18.08 -1.54 -5.84
CA LYS A 2 16.81 -1.19 -6.48
C LYS A 2 15.73 -2.17 -6.04
N ALA A 3 14.48 -1.72 -5.95
CA ALA A 3 13.38 -2.63 -5.67
C ALA A 3 12.09 -2.22 -6.39
N VAL A 4 11.28 -3.19 -6.78
CA VAL A 4 10.00 -2.99 -7.44
C VAL A 4 9.07 -4.17 -7.20
N GLU A 5 7.79 -3.90 -6.99
CA GLU A 5 6.72 -4.89 -7.04
C GLU A 5 5.67 -4.47 -8.07
N LEU A 6 5.27 -5.39 -8.93
CA LEU A 6 4.23 -5.17 -9.93
C LEU A 6 3.31 -6.38 -9.97
N LEU A 7 2.01 -6.13 -9.89
CA LEU A 7 0.99 -7.10 -10.23
C LEU A 7 0.24 -6.64 -11.48
N GLU A 8 0.13 -7.50 -12.47
CA GLU A 8 -0.62 -7.22 -13.69
C GLU A 8 -1.49 -8.41 -14.12
N MET A 9 -2.59 -8.10 -14.80
CA MET A 9 -3.46 -9.11 -15.38
C MET A 9 -2.76 -9.81 -16.56
N ALA A 10 -2.98 -11.11 -16.66
CA ALA A 10 -2.56 -11.93 -17.79
C ALA A 10 -3.76 -12.66 -18.41
N GLU A 11 -3.60 -13.11 -19.65
CA GLU A 11 -4.56 -14.02 -20.26
C GLU A 11 -4.43 -15.44 -19.68
N LEU A 12 -5.53 -16.20 -19.70
CA LEU A 12 -5.60 -17.53 -19.08
C LEU A 12 -4.62 -18.55 -19.66
N ASP A 13 -4.18 -18.39 -20.91
CA ASP A 13 -3.23 -19.26 -21.60
C ASP A 13 -1.77 -18.76 -21.53
N GLU A 14 -1.52 -17.57 -20.98
CA GLU A 14 -0.17 -17.00 -20.86
C GLU A 14 0.59 -17.46 -19.61
N ILE A 15 -0.11 -17.97 -18.60
CA ILE A 15 0.48 -18.37 -17.32
C ILE A 15 0.01 -19.74 -16.85
N ASP A 16 0.89 -20.43 -16.13
CA ASP A 16 0.59 -21.64 -15.40
C ASP A 16 0.39 -21.31 -13.92
N ASP A 17 -0.70 -21.82 -13.34
CA ASP A 17 -0.98 -21.60 -11.92
C ASP A 17 0.06 -22.30 -11.04
N GLY A 18 0.50 -21.60 -9.98
CA GLY A 18 1.49 -22.11 -9.04
C GLY A 18 2.93 -22.04 -9.55
N GLN A 19 3.16 -21.48 -10.74
CA GLN A 19 4.51 -21.25 -11.23
C GLN A 19 5.20 -20.18 -10.38
N ILE A 20 6.24 -20.59 -9.67
CA ILE A 20 7.12 -19.70 -8.91
C ILE A 20 8.52 -19.78 -9.52
N THR A 21 9.01 -18.66 -10.02
CA THR A 21 10.31 -18.56 -10.71
C THR A 21 11.25 -17.66 -9.94
N ILE A 22 12.46 -18.14 -9.66
CA ILE A 22 13.50 -17.37 -8.98
C ILE A 22 14.67 -17.12 -9.95
N HIS A 23 14.98 -15.87 -10.20
CA HIS A 23 16.10 -15.46 -11.05
C HIS A 23 17.16 -14.71 -10.25
N GLY A 24 18.42 -15.00 -10.56
CA GLY A 24 19.59 -14.51 -9.83
C GLY A 24 20.03 -15.45 -8.70
N GLN A 25 20.60 -14.90 -7.64
CA GLN A 25 21.16 -15.67 -6.53
C GLN A 25 20.22 -15.65 -5.33
N ASP A 26 20.15 -16.71 -4.55
CA ASP A 26 19.30 -16.70 -3.36
C ASP A 26 19.92 -15.85 -2.22
N ILE A 27 19.21 -15.72 -1.11
CA ILE A 27 19.56 -14.86 0.03
C ILE A 27 20.96 -15.19 0.61
N ASP A 28 21.42 -16.43 0.49
CA ASP A 28 22.70 -16.91 1.01
C ASP A 28 23.92 -16.33 0.28
N ALA A 29 23.73 -15.76 -0.91
CA ALA A 29 24.80 -15.06 -1.63
C ALA A 29 25.06 -13.63 -1.12
N ALA A 30 24.16 -13.06 -0.32
CA ALA A 30 24.35 -11.73 0.25
C ALA A 30 25.30 -11.74 1.45
N GLU A 31 26.10 -10.68 1.59
CA GLU A 31 26.80 -10.42 2.85
C GLU A 31 25.78 -10.19 3.97
N VAL A 32 26.04 -10.72 5.17
CA VAL A 32 25.15 -10.56 6.33
C VAL A 32 25.03 -9.07 6.69
N GLY A 33 23.83 -8.52 6.56
CA GLY A 33 23.57 -7.09 6.76
C GLY A 33 23.78 -6.23 5.52
N GLY A 34 24.13 -6.85 4.39
CA GLY A 34 24.14 -6.22 3.08
C GLY A 34 22.74 -6.04 2.49
N ALA A 35 22.70 -5.66 1.22
CA ALA A 35 21.48 -5.43 0.47
C ALA A 35 21.56 -6.10 -0.91
N MET A 36 20.39 -6.47 -1.44
CA MET A 36 20.24 -7.01 -2.80
C MET A 36 19.16 -6.23 -3.53
N ASP A 37 19.22 -6.24 -4.86
CA ASP A 37 18.10 -5.78 -5.69
C ASP A 37 16.92 -6.75 -5.54
N LEU A 38 15.69 -6.28 -5.75
CA LEU A 38 14.49 -7.12 -5.63
C LEU A 38 13.40 -6.71 -6.61
N GLY A 39 13.03 -7.60 -7.52
CA GLY A 39 11.85 -7.48 -8.36
C GLY A 39 10.85 -8.56 -7.98
N ILE A 40 9.62 -8.17 -7.66
CA ILE A 40 8.50 -9.09 -7.46
C ILE A 40 7.50 -8.82 -8.57
N HIS A 41 7.35 -9.76 -9.49
CA HIS A 41 6.38 -9.67 -10.59
C HIS A 41 5.33 -10.76 -10.45
N ILE A 42 4.09 -10.35 -10.22
CA ILE A 42 2.95 -11.27 -10.13
C ILE A 42 2.10 -11.09 -11.37
N ARG A 43 1.75 -12.21 -12.00
CA ARG A 43 0.76 -12.26 -13.06
C ARG A 43 -0.46 -13.02 -12.57
N VAL A 44 -1.63 -12.43 -12.76
CA VAL A 44 -2.92 -13.00 -12.33
C VAL A 44 -3.84 -13.13 -13.53
N ALA A 45 -4.42 -14.31 -13.74
CA ALA A 45 -5.42 -14.54 -14.76
C ALA A 45 -6.71 -15.07 -14.13
N GLY A 46 -7.85 -14.60 -14.61
CA GLY A 46 -9.13 -15.16 -14.20
C GLY A 46 -10.30 -14.56 -14.96
N ARG A 47 -11.38 -15.33 -15.11
CA ARG A 47 -12.54 -14.94 -15.94
C ARG A 47 -13.24 -13.67 -15.47
N LYS A 48 -13.07 -13.31 -14.20
CA LYS A 48 -13.65 -12.12 -13.57
C LYS A 48 -12.58 -11.09 -13.18
N MET A 49 -11.30 -11.37 -13.45
CA MET A 49 -10.23 -10.41 -13.22
C MET A 49 -10.36 -9.24 -14.20
N LYS A 50 -10.02 -8.04 -13.72
CA LYS A 50 -9.99 -6.81 -14.52
C LYS A 50 -8.71 -6.05 -14.18
N SER A 51 -8.21 -5.25 -15.12
CA SER A 51 -7.09 -4.35 -14.87
C SER A 51 -7.35 -3.34 -13.74
N ASP A 52 -8.62 -2.97 -13.52
CA ASP A 52 -9.05 -2.11 -12.40
C ASP A 52 -8.80 -2.77 -11.02
N PHE A 53 -8.63 -4.08 -10.95
CA PHE A 53 -8.40 -4.80 -9.70
C PHE A 53 -6.92 -4.97 -9.36
N GLU A 54 -6.01 -4.66 -10.29
CA GLU A 54 -4.57 -4.91 -10.10
C GLU A 54 -4.00 -4.20 -8.88
N GLY A 55 -4.30 -2.90 -8.71
CA GLY A 55 -3.86 -2.12 -7.54
C GLY A 55 -4.36 -2.69 -6.20
N ILE A 56 -5.55 -3.32 -6.20
CA ILE A 56 -6.13 -3.94 -5.00
C ILE A 56 -5.29 -5.13 -4.57
N PHE A 57 -4.94 -5.99 -5.53
CA PHE A 57 -4.16 -7.18 -5.29
C PHE A 57 -2.72 -6.80 -4.96
N GLU A 58 -2.12 -5.87 -5.71
CA GLU A 58 -0.76 -5.37 -5.50
C GLU A 58 -0.59 -4.84 -4.07
N ARG A 59 -1.57 -4.10 -3.54
CA ARG A 59 -1.50 -3.63 -2.16
C ARG A 59 -1.48 -4.75 -1.12
N GLN A 60 -2.04 -5.92 -1.40
CA GLN A 60 -2.04 -7.02 -0.43
C GLN A 60 -0.67 -7.66 -0.25
N LEU A 61 0.27 -7.49 -1.18
CA LEU A 61 1.66 -7.96 -1.04
C LEU A 61 2.26 -7.48 0.28
N HIS A 62 2.03 -6.21 0.63
CA HIS A 62 2.45 -5.65 1.90
C HIS A 62 1.94 -6.47 3.10
N ARG A 63 0.65 -6.80 3.12
CA ARG A 63 0.08 -7.55 4.25
C ARG A 63 0.56 -8.99 4.25
N TYR A 64 0.46 -9.70 3.13
CA TYR A 64 0.81 -11.11 3.02
C TYR A 64 2.27 -11.37 3.38
N CYS A 65 3.19 -10.52 2.89
CA CYS A 65 4.60 -10.61 3.24
C CYS A 65 4.85 -10.40 4.74
N ASN A 66 4.16 -9.44 5.38
CA ASN A 66 4.32 -9.17 6.81
C ASN A 66 3.66 -10.22 7.73
N GLU A 67 2.88 -11.16 7.20
CA GLU A 67 2.39 -12.33 7.95
C GLU A 67 3.51 -13.36 8.21
N ALA A 68 4.60 -13.32 7.42
CA ALA A 68 5.76 -14.17 7.63
C ALA A 68 6.68 -13.63 8.75
N MET A 69 6.81 -14.40 9.84
CA MET A 69 7.60 -13.99 11.00
C MET A 69 9.04 -13.62 10.63
N GLY A 70 9.39 -12.36 10.89
CA GLY A 70 10.72 -11.80 10.67
C GLY A 70 11.08 -11.54 9.20
N PHE A 71 10.09 -11.58 8.30
CA PHE A 71 10.13 -10.84 7.04
C PHE A 71 9.33 -9.54 7.20
N MET A 72 9.90 -8.43 6.73
CA MET A 72 9.28 -7.11 6.74
C MET A 72 9.12 -6.67 5.29
N HIS A 73 7.95 -6.14 4.96
CA HIS A 73 7.69 -5.41 3.72
C HIS A 73 7.11 -4.03 4.06
N THR A 74 7.56 -2.97 3.40
CA THR A 74 6.94 -1.64 3.47
C THR A 74 7.10 -0.92 2.14
N GLY A 75 6.39 0.20 1.97
CA GLY A 75 6.31 0.90 0.68
C GLY A 75 5.31 0.24 -0.27
N GLN A 76 5.46 0.55 -1.55
CA GLN A 76 4.57 0.17 -2.65
C GLN A 76 5.28 0.41 -4.00
N ARG A 77 4.82 -0.22 -5.08
CA ARG A 77 5.33 -0.03 -6.46
C ARG A 77 6.85 -0.14 -6.54
N ASN A 78 7.54 0.91 -7.01
CA ASN A 78 9.01 0.99 -7.13
C ASN A 78 9.71 1.60 -5.90
N GLN A 79 8.99 1.73 -4.77
CA GLN A 79 9.50 2.24 -3.49
C GLN A 79 9.39 1.19 -2.38
N VAL A 80 9.30 -0.09 -2.75
CA VAL A 80 9.22 -1.18 -1.78
C VAL A 80 10.53 -1.36 -1.03
N TRP A 81 10.42 -1.64 0.26
CA TRP A 81 11.55 -1.91 1.12
C TRP A 81 11.31 -3.14 1.98
N CYS A 82 12.12 -4.16 1.75
CA CYS A 82 12.03 -5.42 2.48
C CYS A 82 13.22 -5.65 3.39
N ARG A 83 12.99 -6.35 4.51
CA ARG A 83 14.06 -6.84 5.40
C ARG A 83 13.76 -8.26 5.85
N ILE A 84 14.81 -9.05 6.02
CA ILE A 84 14.73 -10.39 6.60
C ILE A 84 15.58 -10.47 7.86
N SER A 85 15.04 -11.06 8.92
CA SER A 85 15.76 -11.27 10.17
C SER A 85 16.78 -12.40 10.03
N LYS A 86 17.87 -12.33 10.81
CA LYS A 86 18.89 -13.39 10.86
C LYS A 86 18.28 -14.73 11.29
N ASP A 87 17.26 -14.72 12.14
CA ASP A 87 16.65 -15.94 12.66
C ASP A 87 15.69 -16.56 11.64
N THR A 88 14.94 -15.74 10.90
CA THR A 88 14.10 -16.17 9.77
C THR A 88 14.93 -16.81 8.67
N TYR A 89 16.08 -16.23 8.32
CA TYR A 89 17.02 -16.84 7.37
C TYR A 89 17.55 -18.20 7.86
N LYS A 90 17.97 -18.30 9.13
CA LYS A 90 18.42 -19.58 9.74
C LYS A 90 17.32 -20.63 9.79
N ALA A 91 16.07 -20.22 9.95
CA ALA A 91 14.92 -21.11 9.93
C ALA A 91 14.61 -21.68 8.53
N GLY A 92 15.27 -21.18 7.48
CA GLY A 92 15.19 -21.71 6.12
C GLY A 92 14.50 -20.80 5.11
N PHE A 93 14.10 -19.58 5.49
CA PHE A 93 13.47 -18.65 4.54
C PHE A 93 14.42 -18.27 3.40
N ARG A 94 13.88 -18.21 2.18
CA ARG A 94 14.54 -18.01 0.87
C ARG A 94 13.63 -17.20 -0.05
N LEU A 95 14.15 -16.69 -1.18
CA LEU A 95 13.36 -15.88 -2.12
C LEU A 95 12.09 -16.61 -2.61
N GLU A 96 12.14 -17.94 -2.81
CA GLU A 96 10.99 -18.75 -3.23
C GLU A 96 9.79 -18.69 -2.27
N HIS A 97 10.04 -18.42 -0.99
CA HIS A 97 8.99 -18.35 0.02
C HIS A 97 8.13 -17.09 -0.16
N ILE A 98 8.69 -16.01 -0.71
CA ILE A 98 7.91 -14.82 -1.10
C ILE A 98 6.87 -15.23 -2.15
N GLY A 99 7.30 -15.94 -3.21
CA GLY A 99 6.39 -16.44 -4.23
C GLY A 99 5.33 -17.40 -3.69
N THR A 100 5.72 -18.29 -2.78
CA THR A 100 4.81 -19.24 -2.13
C THR A 100 3.73 -18.53 -1.30
N ILE A 101 4.12 -17.53 -0.50
CA ILE A 101 3.19 -16.73 0.31
C ILE A 101 2.21 -16.00 -0.60
N LEU A 102 2.71 -15.31 -1.62
CA LEU A 102 1.88 -14.49 -2.52
C LEU A 102 0.89 -15.34 -3.32
N HIS A 103 1.34 -16.47 -3.90
CA HIS A 103 0.46 -17.41 -4.58
C HIS A 103 -0.66 -17.92 -3.66
N ALA A 104 -0.29 -18.45 -2.49
CA ALA A 104 -1.24 -19.05 -1.57
C ALA A 104 -2.27 -18.03 -1.06
N LYS A 105 -1.81 -16.82 -0.67
CA LYS A 105 -2.66 -15.79 -0.09
C LYS A 105 -3.58 -15.11 -1.12
N ILE A 106 -3.11 -14.92 -2.36
CA ILE A 106 -3.98 -14.40 -3.43
C ILE A 106 -5.12 -15.39 -3.71
N HIS A 107 -4.83 -16.70 -3.79
CA HIS A 107 -5.87 -17.71 -3.97
C HIS A 107 -6.85 -17.82 -2.79
N ASP A 108 -6.31 -17.80 -1.57
CA ASP A 108 -7.10 -17.86 -0.33
C ASP A 108 -8.16 -16.75 -0.26
N GLU A 109 -7.78 -15.53 -0.61
CA GLU A 109 -8.66 -14.36 -0.45
C GLU A 109 -9.39 -13.95 -1.72
N TYR A 110 -8.83 -14.25 -2.90
CA TYR A 110 -9.36 -13.82 -4.19
C TYR A 110 -9.52 -14.95 -5.22
N GLY A 111 -9.57 -16.22 -4.81
CA GLY A 111 -9.74 -17.35 -5.73
C GLY A 111 -11.04 -17.32 -6.58
N GLY A 112 -12.01 -16.46 -6.23
CA GLY A 112 -13.18 -16.18 -7.08
C GLY A 112 -12.93 -15.22 -8.25
N LEU A 113 -11.77 -14.55 -8.27
CA LEU A 113 -11.32 -13.59 -9.27
C LEU A 113 -10.01 -14.04 -9.94
N ALA A 114 -9.08 -14.60 -9.17
CA ALA A 114 -7.80 -15.13 -9.62
C ALA A 114 -7.89 -16.65 -9.82
N ASP A 115 -8.12 -17.07 -11.06
CA ASP A 115 -8.14 -18.50 -11.42
C ASP A 115 -6.72 -19.08 -11.49
N LYS A 116 -5.73 -18.27 -11.89
CA LYS A 116 -4.31 -18.62 -11.98
C LYS A 116 -3.44 -17.49 -11.45
N VAL A 117 -2.38 -17.86 -10.74
CA VAL A 117 -1.35 -16.93 -10.26
C VAL A 117 0.03 -17.51 -10.55
N SER A 118 0.90 -16.69 -11.16
CA SER A 118 2.33 -16.99 -11.30
C SER A 118 3.15 -15.87 -10.67
N VAL A 119 4.24 -16.22 -10.00
CA VAL A 119 5.12 -15.25 -9.33
C VAL A 119 6.56 -15.41 -9.79
N THR A 120 7.16 -14.31 -10.23
CA THR A 120 8.60 -14.22 -10.48
C THR A 120 9.23 -13.34 -9.42
N VAL A 121 10.25 -13.86 -8.73
CA VAL A 121 11.09 -13.09 -7.81
C VAL A 121 12.50 -13.06 -8.37
N THR A 122 13.04 -11.87 -8.62
CA THR A 122 14.36 -11.69 -9.23
C THR A 122 15.22 -10.74 -8.40
N ASN A 123 16.51 -11.05 -8.28
CA ASN A 123 17.52 -10.10 -7.82
C ASN A 123 18.63 -9.88 -8.85
N ASP A 124 18.42 -10.33 -10.08
CA ASP A 124 19.27 -9.95 -11.20
C ASP A 124 19.06 -8.46 -11.51
N GLY A 125 20.13 -7.67 -11.40
CA GLY A 125 20.02 -6.22 -11.54
C GLY A 125 19.54 -5.76 -12.92
N ALA A 126 19.75 -6.55 -13.99
CA ALA A 126 19.25 -6.22 -15.32
C ALA A 126 17.74 -6.52 -15.43
N GLU A 127 17.26 -7.62 -14.87
CA GLU A 127 15.83 -7.91 -14.80
C GLU A 127 15.07 -6.94 -13.90
N VAL A 128 15.61 -6.57 -12.74
CA VAL A 128 15.01 -5.55 -11.86
C VAL A 128 14.92 -4.21 -12.58
N THR A 129 15.95 -3.83 -13.35
CA THR A 129 15.94 -2.59 -14.15
C THR A 129 14.88 -2.65 -15.25
N LYS A 130 14.74 -3.78 -15.96
CA LYS A 130 13.68 -3.96 -16.97
C LYS A 130 12.28 -3.90 -16.36
N LEU A 131 12.10 -4.51 -15.18
CA LEU A 131 10.81 -4.48 -14.49
C LEU A 131 10.45 -3.06 -14.03
N LEU A 132 11.42 -2.28 -13.55
CA LEU A 132 11.22 -0.86 -13.26
C LEU A 132 10.75 -0.09 -14.51
N GLU A 133 11.45 -0.25 -15.63
CA GLU A 133 11.09 0.39 -16.91
C GLU A 133 9.70 -0.02 -17.42
N HIS A 134 9.32 -1.29 -17.25
CA HIS A 134 7.99 -1.80 -17.60
C HIS A 134 6.89 -1.29 -16.66
N SER A 135 7.21 -1.18 -15.37
CA SER A 135 6.23 -0.84 -14.34
C SER A 135 5.81 0.64 -14.34
N GLU A 136 6.72 1.54 -14.70
CA GLU A 136 6.48 2.98 -14.72
C GLU A 136 5.25 3.40 -15.55
N PRO A 137 5.11 3.01 -16.84
CA PRO A 137 3.92 3.35 -17.61
C PRO A 137 2.64 2.69 -17.08
N VAL A 138 2.73 1.54 -16.41
CA VAL A 138 1.57 0.90 -15.78
C VAL A 138 1.10 1.72 -14.58
N TYR A 139 2.02 2.16 -13.72
CA TYR A 139 1.70 3.03 -12.60
C TYR A 139 1.12 4.36 -13.06
N GLN A 140 1.74 4.98 -14.07
CA GLN A 140 1.24 6.24 -14.63
C GLN A 140 -0.19 6.08 -15.18
N ALA A 141 -0.47 5.00 -15.92
CA ALA A 141 -1.81 4.74 -16.41
C ALA A 141 -2.84 4.55 -15.28
N ARG A 142 -2.44 3.98 -14.13
CA ARG A 142 -3.30 3.86 -12.95
C ARG A 142 -3.58 5.24 -12.32
N ASP A 143 -2.58 6.10 -12.25
CA ASP A 143 -2.68 7.45 -11.70
C ASP A 143 -3.52 8.37 -12.61
N ASP A 144 -3.35 8.26 -13.93
CA ASP A 144 -4.11 9.03 -14.92
C ASP A 144 -5.62 8.79 -14.83
N ARG A 145 -6.07 7.60 -14.39
CA ARG A 145 -7.50 7.28 -14.23
C ARG A 145 -8.20 8.12 -13.16
N VAL A 146 -7.47 8.57 -12.13
CA VAL A 146 -8.03 9.39 -11.04
C VAL A 146 -7.70 10.87 -11.18
N ALA A 147 -6.80 11.24 -12.10
CA ALA A 147 -6.25 12.59 -12.21
C ALA A 147 -7.29 13.70 -12.46
N ASP A 148 -8.37 13.39 -13.18
CA ASP A 148 -9.45 14.36 -13.49
C ASP A 148 -10.57 14.40 -12.43
N MET A 149 -10.46 13.58 -11.38
CA MET A 149 -11.45 13.52 -10.31
C MET A 149 -11.09 14.49 -9.19
N THR A 150 -12.07 15.26 -8.71
CA THR A 150 -11.92 16.14 -7.54
C THR A 150 -12.85 15.72 -6.41
N ASP A 151 -12.55 16.16 -5.20
CA ASP A 151 -13.37 15.89 -4.01
C ASP A 151 -14.78 16.50 -4.15
N GLU A 152 -14.93 17.59 -4.92
CA GLU A 152 -16.23 18.17 -5.28
C GLU A 152 -17.00 17.37 -6.34
N SER A 153 -16.30 16.69 -7.25
CA SER A 153 -16.92 15.93 -8.34
C SER A 153 -17.61 14.64 -7.89
N VAL A 154 -17.35 14.18 -6.67
CA VAL A 154 -17.92 12.96 -6.08
C VAL A 154 -18.79 13.31 -4.88
N ASP A 155 -19.80 12.49 -4.58
CA ASP A 155 -20.62 12.60 -3.36
C ASP A 155 -20.21 11.61 -2.26
N THR A 156 -19.27 10.72 -2.58
CA THR A 156 -18.89 9.56 -1.79
C THR A 156 -17.37 9.46 -1.69
N PHE A 157 -16.88 9.27 -0.47
CA PHE A 157 -15.50 8.88 -0.21
C PHE A 157 -15.41 7.38 0.11
N TYR A 158 -14.21 6.84 0.21
CA TYR A 158 -14.01 5.46 0.65
C TYR A 158 -13.18 5.43 1.93
N SER A 159 -13.64 4.68 2.93
CA SER A 159 -12.82 4.39 4.09
C SER A 159 -11.77 3.33 3.75
N CYS A 160 -10.74 3.21 4.59
CA CYS A 160 -9.92 2.00 4.65
C CYS A 160 -9.56 1.68 6.11
N THR A 161 -9.93 0.47 6.56
CA THR A 161 -9.61 -0.07 7.89
C THR A 161 -8.59 -1.21 7.84
N LEU A 162 -7.92 -1.42 6.70
CA LEU A 162 -6.97 -2.53 6.49
C LEU A 162 -5.86 -2.57 7.56
N CYS A 163 -5.41 -1.39 7.99
CA CYS A 163 -4.30 -1.26 8.93
C CYS A 163 -4.72 -1.35 10.41
N GLN A 164 -5.99 -1.67 10.72
CA GLN A 164 -6.45 -1.85 12.10
C GLN A 164 -5.84 -3.08 12.79
N SER A 165 -5.24 -4.01 12.04
CA SER A 165 -4.39 -5.06 12.60
C SER A 165 -3.16 -4.52 13.33
N PHE A 166 -2.66 -3.32 12.95
CA PHE A 166 -1.53 -2.65 13.57
C PHE A 166 -1.95 -1.47 14.45
N ALA A 167 -2.94 -0.69 14.01
CA ALA A 167 -3.44 0.49 14.71
C ALA A 167 -4.97 0.39 14.85
N PRO A 168 -5.50 -0.24 15.92
CA PRO A 168 -6.89 -0.67 16.01
C PRO A 168 -7.96 0.42 15.87
N ASN A 169 -7.60 1.68 16.13
CA ASN A 169 -8.51 2.82 16.06
C ASN A 169 -8.32 3.68 14.80
N HIS A 170 -7.35 3.34 13.96
CA HIS A 170 -7.05 4.11 12.76
C HIS A 170 -8.06 3.85 11.65
N VAL A 171 -8.45 4.91 10.96
CA VAL A 171 -9.34 4.87 9.78
C VAL A 171 -8.77 5.85 8.75
N CYS A 172 -8.39 5.36 7.58
CA CYS A 172 -8.11 6.22 6.44
C CYS A 172 -9.44 6.68 5.81
N MET A 173 -9.50 7.95 5.41
CA MET A 173 -10.52 8.45 4.48
C MET A 173 -9.84 8.79 3.15
N ILE A 174 -10.19 8.04 2.11
CA ILE A 174 -9.62 8.16 0.77
C ILE A 174 -10.57 8.97 -0.09
N THR A 175 -10.05 10.04 -0.69
CA THR A 175 -10.75 10.96 -1.57
C THR A 175 -10.04 11.00 -2.92
N PRO A 176 -10.68 11.49 -4.00
CA PRO A 176 -9.99 11.70 -5.28
C PRO A 176 -8.67 12.45 -5.15
N GLU A 177 -8.62 13.49 -4.30
CA GLU A 177 -7.45 14.35 -4.13
C GLU A 177 -6.56 13.96 -2.94
N ARG A 178 -6.93 12.93 -2.18
CA ARG A 178 -6.18 12.43 -1.02
C ARG A 178 -6.16 10.91 -0.99
N LEU A 179 -5.06 10.34 -1.47
CA LEU A 179 -4.77 8.92 -1.38
C LEU A 179 -4.67 8.45 0.09
N GLY A 180 -4.82 7.15 0.30
CA GLY A 180 -4.45 6.54 1.58
C GLY A 180 -2.99 6.84 1.92
N LEU A 181 -2.68 7.09 3.20
CA LEU A 181 -1.34 7.53 3.63
C LEU A 181 -0.19 6.57 3.27
N CYS A 182 -0.49 5.34 2.88
CA CYS A 182 0.47 4.38 2.36
C CYS A 182 0.93 4.63 0.92
N GLY A 183 0.31 5.57 0.20
CA GLY A 183 0.57 5.85 -1.22
C GLY A 183 -0.04 4.86 -2.20
N ALA A 184 -0.61 3.75 -1.72
CA ALA A 184 -0.94 2.59 -2.54
C ALA A 184 -2.43 2.35 -2.78
N TYR A 185 -3.30 3.20 -2.23
CA TYR A 185 -4.73 3.16 -2.50
C TYR A 185 -5.22 4.56 -2.87
N ASN A 186 -5.72 4.70 -4.09
CA ASN A 186 -6.48 5.86 -4.53
C ASN A 186 -8.00 5.64 -4.37
N TRP A 187 -8.80 6.62 -4.77
CA TRP A 187 -10.26 6.56 -4.62
C TRP A 187 -10.90 5.42 -5.44
N LEU A 188 -10.44 5.21 -6.69
CA LEU A 188 -10.92 4.13 -7.55
C LEU A 188 -10.56 2.76 -6.97
N ASP A 189 -9.43 2.64 -6.30
CA ASP A 189 -9.08 1.42 -5.59
C ASP A 189 -10.03 1.16 -4.42
N GLY A 190 -10.43 2.20 -3.69
CA GLY A 190 -11.45 2.10 -2.64
C GLY A 190 -12.78 1.56 -3.18
N GLN A 191 -13.20 2.07 -4.35
CA GLN A 191 -14.39 1.61 -5.07
C GLN A 191 -14.26 0.16 -5.51
N ALA A 192 -13.21 -0.19 -6.23
CA ALA A 192 -12.97 -1.54 -6.74
C ALA A 192 -12.87 -2.56 -5.59
N SER A 193 -12.19 -2.23 -4.50
CA SER A 193 -12.11 -3.08 -3.31
C SER A 193 -13.49 -3.39 -2.72
N TYR A 194 -14.37 -2.40 -2.61
CA TYR A 194 -15.74 -2.60 -2.16
C TYR A 194 -16.58 -3.44 -3.14
N GLU A 195 -16.43 -3.24 -4.45
CA GLU A 195 -17.09 -4.06 -5.47
C GLU A 195 -16.66 -5.53 -5.40
N ILE A 196 -15.38 -5.78 -5.13
CA ILE A 196 -14.83 -7.14 -4.96
C ILE A 196 -15.38 -7.78 -3.69
N ASN A 197 -15.34 -7.06 -2.56
CA ASN A 197 -15.80 -7.55 -1.27
C ASN A 197 -16.54 -6.45 -0.49
N PRO A 198 -17.88 -6.43 -0.53
CA PRO A 198 -18.69 -5.44 0.20
C PRO A 198 -18.55 -5.50 1.72
N THR A 199 -18.01 -6.60 2.26
CA THR A 199 -17.72 -6.76 3.70
C THR A 199 -16.26 -6.52 4.06
N GLY A 200 -15.44 -6.08 3.08
CA GLY A 200 -14.02 -5.80 3.23
C GLY A 200 -13.73 -4.50 3.98
N CYS A 201 -12.45 -4.14 4.03
CA CYS A 201 -11.98 -2.97 4.78
C CYS A 201 -12.28 -1.62 4.13
N ASN A 202 -12.68 -1.61 2.85
CA ASN A 202 -13.05 -0.41 2.14
C ASN A 202 -14.58 -0.31 2.08
N GLN A 203 -15.12 0.78 2.60
CA GLN A 203 -16.56 1.02 2.67
C GLN A 203 -16.88 2.38 2.04
N PRO A 204 -17.96 2.50 1.26
CA PRO A 204 -18.41 3.78 0.74
C PRO A 204 -18.96 4.64 1.88
N VAL A 205 -18.54 5.90 1.91
CA VAL A 205 -18.96 6.90 2.90
C VAL A 205 -19.53 8.10 2.15
N PRO A 206 -20.87 8.16 1.95
CA PRO A 206 -21.51 9.34 1.37
C PRO A 206 -21.23 10.56 2.26
N LYS A 207 -20.75 11.67 1.69
CA LYS A 207 -20.31 12.85 2.46
C LYS A 207 -21.39 13.36 3.42
N GLY A 208 -22.64 13.45 2.97
CA GLY A 208 -23.72 14.03 3.74
C GLY A 208 -23.64 15.56 3.81
N GLU A 209 -24.17 16.15 4.89
CA GLU A 209 -24.09 17.60 5.10
C GLU A 209 -22.64 18.05 5.32
N CYS A 210 -22.22 19.10 4.60
CA CYS A 210 -20.94 19.75 4.82
C CYS A 210 -21.04 20.69 6.01
N LEU A 211 -20.18 20.46 7.01
CA LEU A 211 -20.10 21.26 8.23
C LEU A 211 -19.13 22.42 8.08
N ASP A 212 -18.02 22.18 7.38
CA ASP A 212 -17.01 23.20 7.07
C ASP A 212 -16.29 22.85 5.77
N GLU A 213 -16.49 23.66 4.73
CA GLU A 213 -15.87 23.47 3.41
C GLU A 213 -14.36 23.70 3.44
N LYS A 214 -13.86 24.59 4.31
CA LYS A 214 -12.43 24.91 4.38
C LYS A 214 -11.64 23.83 5.10
N LEU A 215 -12.21 23.25 6.15
CA LEU A 215 -11.60 22.11 6.85
C LEU A 215 -11.81 20.80 6.10
N GLY A 216 -12.81 20.73 5.23
CA GLY A 216 -13.26 19.49 4.61
C GLY A 216 -13.86 18.57 5.66
N GLU A 217 -14.93 19.03 6.30
CA GLU A 217 -15.64 18.29 7.34
C GLU A 217 -17.09 18.03 6.93
N TRP A 218 -17.52 16.77 7.07
CA TRP A 218 -18.87 16.35 6.74
C TRP A 218 -19.45 15.42 7.81
N VAL A 219 -20.76 15.51 8.02
CA VAL A 219 -21.49 14.80 9.10
C VAL A 219 -21.28 13.28 9.01
N ASN A 220 -21.46 12.69 7.83
CA ASN A 220 -21.39 11.24 7.70
C ASN A 220 -19.95 10.73 7.76
N VAL A 221 -18.97 11.52 7.31
CA VAL A 221 -17.55 11.18 7.41
C VAL A 221 -17.15 11.12 8.89
N ASN A 222 -17.50 12.14 9.68
CA ASN A 222 -17.26 12.14 11.13
C ASN A 222 -17.94 10.94 11.82
N LYS A 223 -19.21 10.69 11.49
CA LYS A 223 -19.95 9.55 12.04
C LYS A 223 -19.25 8.23 11.74
N PHE A 224 -18.85 8.01 10.48
CA PHE A 224 -18.17 6.79 10.07
C PHE A 224 -16.85 6.62 10.82
N VAL A 225 -16.01 7.67 10.85
CA VAL A 225 -14.73 7.66 11.55
C VAL A 225 -14.93 7.38 13.04
N HIS A 226 -15.93 7.98 13.68
CA HIS A 226 -16.24 7.72 15.09
C HIS A 226 -16.65 6.27 15.35
N GLU A 227 -17.55 5.73 14.54
CA GLU A 227 -18.02 4.35 14.68
C GLU A 227 -16.89 3.33 14.47
N HIS A 228 -16.02 3.58 13.49
CA HIS A 228 -14.96 2.63 13.08
C HIS A 228 -13.61 2.87 13.75
N SER A 229 -13.46 3.92 14.55
CA SER A 229 -12.28 4.17 15.40
C SER A 229 -12.48 3.70 16.85
N ASN A 230 -13.42 2.79 17.09
CA ASN A 230 -13.85 2.39 18.45
C ASN A 230 -14.26 3.60 19.31
N ARG A 231 -14.90 4.60 18.68
CA ARG A 231 -15.37 5.85 19.31
C ARG A 231 -14.27 6.74 19.89
N SER A 232 -13.02 6.57 19.43
CA SER A 232 -11.88 7.36 19.92
C SER A 232 -11.64 8.65 19.14
N ILE A 233 -12.11 8.74 17.90
CA ILE A 233 -12.01 9.94 17.06
C ILE A 233 -13.42 10.50 16.86
N GLU A 234 -13.66 11.76 17.21
CA GLU A 234 -14.98 12.37 17.08
C GLU A 234 -15.14 13.16 15.77
N ARG A 235 -14.06 13.79 15.31
CA ARG A 235 -14.04 14.68 14.15
C ARG A 235 -12.85 14.39 13.27
N PHE A 236 -13.00 14.66 11.99
CA PHE A 236 -11.98 14.51 10.96
C PHE A 236 -12.05 15.71 10.01
N SER A 237 -10.90 16.32 9.74
CA SER A 237 -10.75 17.38 8.76
C SER A 237 -9.87 16.90 7.60
N ALA A 238 -10.42 16.87 6.39
CA ALA A 238 -9.72 16.41 5.20
C ALA A 238 -8.58 17.37 4.77
N TYR A 239 -8.70 18.66 5.05
CA TYR A 239 -7.83 19.70 4.48
C TYR A 239 -7.02 20.49 5.52
N SER A 240 -6.98 20.03 6.78
CA SER A 240 -6.26 20.68 7.87
C SER A 240 -5.25 19.75 8.54
N LEU A 241 -4.03 20.26 8.75
CA LEU A 241 -3.04 19.65 9.64
C LEU A 241 -3.27 20.05 11.10
N MET A 242 -3.86 21.21 11.34
CA MET A 242 -3.92 21.86 12.66
C MET A 242 -5.12 21.44 13.48
N GLU A 243 -6.22 21.11 12.81
CA GLU A 243 -7.50 20.79 13.43
C GLU A 243 -7.93 19.40 12.98
N ASN A 244 -8.13 18.50 13.94
CA ASN A 244 -8.62 17.13 13.74
C ASN A 244 -8.03 16.40 12.51
N PRO A 245 -6.69 16.39 12.34
CA PRO A 245 -6.07 15.74 11.18
C PRO A 245 -6.34 14.23 11.18
N MET A 246 -6.24 13.61 10.01
CA MET A 246 -6.26 12.15 9.90
C MET A 246 -5.21 11.53 10.82
N THR A 247 -5.60 10.48 11.55
CA THR A 247 -4.64 9.67 12.31
C THR A 247 -3.75 8.87 11.37
N SER A 248 -2.68 8.28 11.90
CA SER A 248 -1.77 7.41 11.16
C SER A 248 -1.79 6.00 11.74
N CYS A 249 -1.58 5.00 10.88
CA CYS A 249 -1.16 3.67 11.30
C CYS A 249 0.38 3.60 11.36
N GLY A 250 1.01 2.62 10.72
CA GLY A 250 2.47 2.47 10.69
C GLY A 250 3.12 2.53 9.32
N CYS A 251 2.33 2.63 8.23
CA CYS A 251 2.82 2.46 6.86
C CYS A 251 2.87 3.76 6.02
N PHE A 252 2.78 4.93 6.65
CA PHE A 252 2.93 6.21 5.94
C PHE A 252 4.29 6.34 5.27
N GLU A 253 4.31 6.92 4.07
CA GLU A 253 5.55 7.17 3.32
C GLU A 253 6.28 8.42 3.82
N CYS A 254 5.51 9.43 4.21
CA CYS A 254 6.00 10.73 4.65
C CYS A 254 5.35 11.17 5.96
N ILE A 255 6.08 11.96 6.74
CA ILE A 255 5.57 12.69 7.90
C ILE A 255 5.54 14.18 7.55
N LEU A 256 4.41 14.83 7.83
CA LEU A 256 4.27 16.28 7.81
C LEU A 256 4.34 16.79 9.25
N ALA A 257 5.25 17.71 9.54
CA ALA A 257 5.41 18.30 10.87
C ALA A 257 5.46 19.83 10.81
N ILE A 258 4.84 20.48 11.79
CA ILE A 258 4.85 21.94 11.91
C ILE A 258 6.25 22.41 12.32
N VAL A 259 6.73 23.49 11.69
CA VAL A 259 7.97 24.19 12.05
C VAL A 259 7.58 25.64 12.41
N PRO A 260 7.31 25.93 13.70
CA PRO A 260 6.79 27.23 14.13
C PRO A 260 7.70 28.40 13.74
N GLU A 261 9.02 28.25 13.87
CA GLU A 261 10.02 29.28 13.54
C GLU A 261 10.03 29.64 12.06
N ALA A 262 9.59 28.74 11.20
CA ALA A 262 9.44 28.95 9.76
C ALA A 262 8.03 29.41 9.37
N ASN A 263 7.08 29.48 10.31
CA ASN A 263 5.65 29.63 10.04
C ASN A 263 5.18 28.70 8.92
N GLY A 264 5.61 27.43 8.99
CA GLY A 264 5.43 26.48 7.91
C GLY A 264 5.48 25.04 8.39
N VAL A 265 5.69 24.14 7.43
CA VAL A 265 5.75 22.69 7.66
C VAL A 265 7.01 22.12 7.01
N MET A 266 7.50 21.02 7.55
CA MET A 266 8.49 20.16 6.91
C MET A 266 7.85 18.83 6.50
N ILE A 267 8.40 18.24 5.44
CA ILE A 267 8.08 16.88 5.00
C ILE A 267 9.35 16.05 5.08
N VAL A 268 9.24 14.85 5.65
CA VAL A 268 10.33 13.87 5.67
C VAL A 268 9.80 12.51 5.26
N ASN A 269 10.47 11.85 4.32
CA ASN A 269 10.11 10.50 3.87
C ASN A 269 10.80 9.42 4.70
N ARG A 270 10.24 8.20 4.69
CA ARG A 270 10.68 7.05 5.49
C ARG A 270 12.14 6.65 5.31
N GLU A 271 12.70 6.89 4.12
CA GLU A 271 14.08 6.50 3.78
C GLU A 271 15.12 7.50 4.29
N TYR A 272 14.70 8.70 4.70
CA TYR A 272 15.62 9.71 5.18
C TYR A 272 16.15 9.37 6.58
N GLY A 273 17.40 8.96 6.64
CA GLY A 273 18.08 8.58 7.89
C GLY A 273 18.73 9.73 8.67
N GLY A 274 18.59 10.97 8.22
CA GLY A 274 19.22 12.14 8.84
C GLY A 274 18.33 12.85 9.86
N ASP A 275 18.92 13.82 10.55
CA ASP A 275 18.17 14.75 11.41
C ASP A 275 17.33 15.72 10.58
N THR A 276 16.21 16.14 11.13
CA THR A 276 15.29 17.08 10.49
C THR A 276 15.26 18.42 11.25
N PRO A 277 14.68 19.49 10.68
CA PRO A 277 14.52 20.77 11.36
C PRO A 277 13.77 20.72 12.70
N ILE A 278 12.97 19.68 12.96
CA ILE A 278 12.28 19.48 14.27
C ILE A 278 13.15 18.72 15.29
N GLY A 279 14.44 18.50 14.99
CA GLY A 279 15.40 17.92 15.93
C GLY A 279 15.29 16.41 16.13
N MET A 280 14.55 15.71 15.27
CA MET A 280 14.40 14.25 15.30
C MET A 280 14.37 13.63 13.90
N PRO A 281 14.94 12.44 13.68
CA PRO A 281 14.83 11.72 12.41
C PRO A 281 13.42 11.13 12.22
N PHE A 282 13.10 10.68 11.00
CA PHE A 282 11.82 10.02 10.68
C PHE A 282 11.45 8.94 11.71
N SER A 283 12.40 8.07 12.05
CA SER A 283 12.18 6.91 12.95
C SER A 283 11.76 7.28 14.36
N THR A 284 12.07 8.49 14.83
CA THR A 284 11.71 8.99 16.17
C THR A 284 10.43 9.83 16.14
N ALA A 285 10.07 10.38 14.97
CA ALA A 285 8.82 11.11 14.76
C ALA A 285 7.60 10.18 14.54
N VAL A 286 7.81 8.86 14.43
CA VAL A 286 6.75 7.85 14.41
C VAL A 286 6.17 7.73 15.84
N PRO A 287 4.86 7.97 16.03
CA PRO A 287 4.20 7.84 17.34
C PRO A 287 4.09 6.39 17.82
#